data_AF-A0A2N2E7E4-F1
#
_entry.id   AF-A0A2N2E7E4-F1
#
_cell.length_a   1.000
_cell.length_b   1.000
_cell.length_c   1.000
_cell.angle_alpha   90.00
_cell.angle_beta   90.00
_cell.angle_gamma   90.00
#
_symmetry.space_group_name_H-M   'P 1'
#
loop_
_entity.id
_entity.type
_entity.pdbx_description
1 polymer ?
#
loop_
_entity_poly.entity_id
_entity_poly.type
_entity_poly.pdbx_seq_one_letter_code
_entity_poly.pdbx_strand_id
1 'polypeptide(L)' 'MSNKPLPKVYMWCGTEDFLYDLNITMKNHLEALQFDLTYEESPGDHQWKYWDAQIQRVLEWLPIQK' A
#
# COMPACT_ATOMS: atom_id res chain seq x y z
N MET A 1 18.28 12.55 11.03
CA MET A 1 16.86 12.61 10.60
C MET A 1 16.61 13.97 9.97
N SER A 2 15.90 14.05 8.84
CA SER A 2 15.75 15.32 8.08
C SER A 2 14.76 16.33 8.70
N ASN A 3 14.23 16.08 9.89
CA ASN A 3 13.18 16.88 10.56
C ASN A 3 11.91 17.14 9.72
N LYS A 4 11.74 16.41 8.60
CA LYS A 4 10.56 16.49 7.74
C LYS A 4 9.49 15.53 8.26
N PRO A 5 8.20 15.87 8.10
CA PRO A 5 7.11 14.95 8.41
C PRO A 5 7.25 13.68 7.55
N LEU A 6 6.89 12.54 8.13
CA LEU A 6 6.80 11.28 7.40
C LEU A 6 5.69 11.38 6.35
N PRO A 7 5.89 10.82 5.14
CA PRO A 7 4.82 10.75 4.16
C PRO A 7 3.73 9.78 4.62
N LYS A 8 2.50 10.00 4.15
CA LYS A 8 1.47 8.98 4.17
C LYS A 8 1.87 7.86 3.20
N VAL A 9 1.57 6.62 3.56
CA VAL A 9 1.89 5.43 2.76
C VAL A 9 0.61 4.70 2.40
N TYR A 10 0.50 4.29 1.14
CA TYR A 10 -0.56 3.39 0.68
C TYR A 10 0.09 2.07 0.26
N MET A 11 -0.48 0.96 0.70
CA MET A 11 -0.05 -0.38 0.31
C MET A 11 -1.26 -1.24 -0.02
N TRP A 12 -1.18 -1.96 -1.13
CA TRP A 12 -2.09 -3.05 -1.43
C TRP A 12 -1.31 -4.27 -1.92
N CYS A 13 -1.75 -5.46 -1.51
CA CYS A 13 -1.23 -6.72 -2.04
C CYS A 13 -2.35 -7.74 -2.20
N GLY A 14 -2.26 -8.55 -3.26
CA GLY A 14 -3.15 -9.67 -3.48
C GLY A 14 -2.84 -10.83 -2.52
N THR A 15 -3.86 -11.50 -1.98
CA THR A 15 -3.68 -12.59 -1.01
C THR A 15 -3.07 -13.87 -1.60
N GLU A 16 -3.07 -14.01 -2.93
CA GLU A 16 -2.43 -15.13 -3.65
C GLU A 16 -1.12 -14.72 -4.32
N ASP A 17 -0.66 -13.48 -4.12
CA ASP A 17 0.63 -13.00 -4.62
C ASP A 17 1.79 -13.67 -3.87
N PHE A 18 2.83 -14.09 -4.59
CA PHE A 18 4.03 -14.69 -3.97
C PHE A 18 4.80 -13.70 -3.07
N LEU A 19 4.49 -12.39 -3.15
CA LEU A 19 5.03 -11.34 -2.28
C LEU A 19 4.15 -11.03 -1.06
N TYR A 20 3.05 -11.75 -0.83
CA TYR A 20 2.09 -11.43 0.23
C TYR A 20 2.73 -11.39 1.62
N ASP A 21 3.49 -12.42 2.01
CA ASP A 21 4.15 -12.49 3.33
C ASP A 21 5.18 -11.36 3.53
N LEU A 22 5.86 -10.96 2.45
CA LEU A 22 6.78 -9.83 2.47
C LEU A 22 6.03 -8.50 2.65
N ASN A 23 4.86 -8.35 2.04
CA ASN A 23 4.00 -7.18 2.24
C ASN A 23 3.47 -7.11 3.68
N ILE A 24 3.07 -8.24 4.28
CA ILE A 24 2.68 -8.30 5.70
C ILE A 24 3.85 -7.91 6.61
N THR A 25 5.05 -8.40 6.32
CA THR A 25 6.26 -8.03 7.08
C THR A 25 6.53 -6.52 7.00
N MET A 26 6.42 -5.94 5.80
CA MET A 26 6.64 -4.51 5.59
C MET A 26 5.55 -3.65 6.25
N LYS A 27 4.29 -4.07 6.15
CA LYS A 27 3.15 -3.43 6.84
C LYS A 27 3.44 -3.34 8.35
N ASN A 28 3.73 -4.47 8.99
CA ASN A 28 4.01 -4.53 10.43
C ASN A 28 5.21 -3.63 10.82
N HIS A 29 6.23 -3.58 9.96
CA HIS A 29 7.39 -2.70 10.18
C HIS A 29 7.02 -1.22 10.13
N LEU A 30 6.22 -0.80 9.14
CA LEU A 30 5.76 0.59 9.00
C LEU A 30 4.82 1.02 10.14
N GLU A 31 3.92 0.13 10.57
CA GLU A 31 3.03 0.37 11.72
C GLU A 31 3.84 0.54 13.01
N ALA A 32 4.87 -0.30 13.23
CA ALA A 32 5.77 -0.17 14.38
C ALA A 32 6.57 1.14 14.36
N LEU A 33 6.87 1.67 13.17
CA LEU A 33 7.49 2.98 12.97
C LEU A 33 6.50 4.16 13.01
N GLN A 34 5.21 3.89 13.25
CA GLN A 34 4.14 4.89 13.35
C GLN A 34 3.94 5.73 12.08
N PHE A 35 4.13 5.12 10.90
CA PHE A 35 3.72 5.74 9.65
C PHE A 35 2.19 5.86 9.56
N ASP A 36 1.69 6.91 8.90
CA ASP A 36 0.29 7.02 8.47
C ASP A 36 0.09 6.08 7.27
N LEU A 37 -0.21 4.81 7.57
CA LEU A 37 -0.33 3.72 6.60
C LEU A 37 -1.80 3.41 6.31
N THR A 38 -2.18 3.49 5.04
CA THR A 38 -3.39 2.88 4.48
C THR A 38 -3.00 1.53 3.87
N TYR A 39 -3.46 0.43 4.46
CA TYR A 39 -3.18 -0.93 3.99
C TYR A 39 -4.48 -1.63 3.57
N GLU A 40 -4.49 -2.21 2.38
CA GLU A 40 -5.59 -2.99 1.84
C GLU A 40 -5.10 -4.33 1.29
N GLU A 41 -5.94 -5.35 1.34
CA GLU A 41 -5.67 -6.65 0.73
C GLU A 41 -6.97 -7.22 0.18
N SER A 42 -6.86 -8.02 -0.88
CA SER A 42 -8.00 -8.69 -1.52
C SER A 42 -7.52 -9.88 -2.32
N PRO A 43 -8.42 -10.79 -2.76
CA PRO A 43 -8.05 -11.83 -3.71
C PRO A 43 -7.36 -11.24 -4.95
N GLY A 44 -6.20 -11.78 -5.27
CA GLY A 44 -5.37 -11.39 -6.39
C GLY A 44 -3.98 -12.03 -6.37
N ASP A 45 -3.46 -12.31 -7.56
CA ASP A 45 -2.09 -12.73 -7.78
C ASP A 45 -1.25 -11.59 -8.39
N HIS A 46 -0.05 -11.92 -8.88
CA HIS A 46 0.90 -10.95 -9.42
C HIS A 46 0.60 -10.56 -10.88
N GLN A 47 -0.61 -10.07 -11.16
CA GLN A 47 -1.09 -9.72 -12.51
C GLN A 47 -1.57 -8.27 -12.64
N TRP A 48 -1.32 -7.70 -13.82
CA TRP A 48 -1.70 -6.33 -14.20
C TRP A 48 -3.17 -5.98 -13.99
N LYS A 49 -4.10 -6.92 -14.19
CA LYS A 49 -5.55 -6.66 -14.03
C LYS A 49 -5.90 -6.19 -12.62
N TYR A 50 -5.16 -6.64 -11.60
CA TYR A 50 -5.36 -6.19 -10.23
C TYR A 50 -4.77 -4.80 -10.03
N TRP A 51 -3.56 -4.54 -10.54
CA TRP A 51 -2.93 -3.22 -10.45
C TRP A 51 -3.72 -2.14 -11.20
N ASP A 52 -4.36 -2.47 -12.32
CA ASP A 52 -5.24 -1.57 -13.07
C ASP A 52 -6.51 -1.17 -12.28
N ALA A 53 -7.07 -2.10 -11.50
CA ALA A 53 -8.16 -1.76 -10.58
C ALA A 53 -7.64 -0.94 -9.38
N GLN A 54 -6.49 -1.32 -8.81
CA GLN A 54 -5.97 -0.71 -7.59
C GLN A 54 -5.37 0.67 -7.81
N ILE A 55 -4.84 0.97 -9.00
CA ILE A 55 -4.34 2.33 -9.30
C ILE A 55 -5.46 3.37 -9.23
N GLN A 56 -6.71 3.00 -9.56
CA GLN A 56 -7.85 3.90 -9.40
C GLN A 56 -8.09 4.26 -7.94
N ARG A 57 -7.98 3.29 -7.03
CA ARG A 57 -8.07 3.53 -5.57
C ARG A 57 -6.92 4.42 -5.07
N VAL A 58 -5.71 4.19 -5.57
CA VAL A 58 -4.55 5.05 -5.26
C VAL A 58 -4.80 6.49 -5.71
N LEU A 59 -5.33 6.70 -6.92
CA LEU A 59 -5.65 8.04 -7.43
C LEU A 59 -6.73 8.74 -6.60
N GLU A 60 -7.73 8.00 -6.11
CA GLU A 60 -8.75 8.52 -5.20
C GLU A 60 -8.19 8.87 -3.80
N TRP A 61 -7.20 8.11 -3.34
CA TRP A 61 -6.53 8.33 -2.06
C TRP A 61 -5.58 9.53 -2.08
N LEU A 62 -4.95 9.82 -3.23
CA LEU A 62 -4.01 10.92 -3.35
C LEU A 62 -4.71 12.27 -3.10
N PRO A 63 -4.07 13.23 -2.39
CA PRO A 63 -4.61 14.56 -2.16
C PRO A 63 -4.43 15.46 -3.40
N ILE A 64 -4.89 15.00 -4.56
CA ILE A 64 -4.81 15.73 -5.82
C ILE A 64 -6.08 16.56 -6.04
N GLN A 65 -5.91 17.81 -6.43
CA GLN A 65 -7.02 18.64 -6.89
C GLN A 65 -7.46 18.17 -8.27
N LYS A 66 -8.77 17.98 -8.46
CA LYS A 66 -9.34 17.68 -9.77
C LYS A 66 -9.36 18.92 -10.66
#